data_AF-A0A7W4UMJ0-F1
#
_entry.id   AF-A0A7W4UMJ0-F1
#
_cell.length_a   1.000
_cell.length_b   1.000
_cell.length_c   1.000
_cell.angle_alpha   90.00
_cell.angle_beta   90.00
_cell.angle_gamma   90.00
#
_symmetry.space_group_name_H-M   'P 1'
#
loop_
_entity.id
_entity.type
_entity.pdbx_description
1 polymer ?
#
loop_
_entity_poly.entity_id
_entity_poly.type
_entity_poly.pdbx_seq_one_letter_code
_entity_poly.pdbx_strand_id
1 'polypeptide(L)'
;MPTYTYRCDSSHRFDEVHTMSSVPDASTCPDCGGAALRRPGSPHLSAAGSSAYGLIDAAARSAHEPAVVSSLPGAPRRPGAGITRNPLHAKLPRH
;
A
#
# COMPACT_ATOMS: atom_id res chain seq x y z
N MET A 1 -6.70 -19.10 -0.40
CA MET A 1 -6.32 -19.95 0.75
C MET A 1 -5.00 -19.44 1.30
N PRO A 2 -4.79 -19.42 2.63
CA PRO A 2 -3.54 -18.94 3.21
C PRO A 2 -2.38 -19.93 3.01
N THR A 3 -1.18 -19.38 2.93
CA THR A 3 0.08 -20.11 2.81
C THR A 3 0.79 -20.11 4.17
N TYR A 4 1.34 -21.27 4.55
CA TYR A 4 2.08 -21.46 5.79
C TYR A 4 3.47 -22.00 5.49
N THR A 5 4.47 -21.47 6.19
CA THR A 5 5.87 -21.88 6.04
C THR A 5 6.26 -22.88 7.12
N TYR A 6 6.96 -23.94 6.73
CA TYR A 6 7.50 -24.95 7.63
C TYR A 6 9.03 -24.97 7.58
N ARG A 7 9.67 -25.37 8.70
CA ARG A 7 11.12 -25.52 8.77
C ARG A 7 11.50 -26.76 9.56
N CYS A 8 12.33 -27.62 8.98
CA CYS A 8 12.91 -28.78 9.67
C CYS A 8 14.20 -28.42 10.41
N ASP A 9 14.70 -29.35 11.22
CA ASP A 9 15.94 -29.18 11.99
C ASP A 9 17.19 -29.04 11.09
N SER A 10 17.17 -29.68 9.91
CA SER A 10 18.16 -29.51 8.84
C SER A 10 18.08 -28.15 8.12
N SER A 11 17.25 -27.22 8.60
CA SER A 11 17.10 -25.85 8.08
C SER A 11 16.47 -25.67 6.69
N HIS A 12 15.95 -26.73 6.07
CA HIS A 12 15.13 -26.60 4.86
C HIS A 12 13.82 -25.85 5.16
N ARG A 13 13.34 -25.07 4.20
CA ARG A 13 12.09 -24.30 4.29
C ARG A 13 11.23 -24.58 3.08
N PHE A 14 9.93 -24.73 3.31
CA PHE A 14 8.94 -24.93 2.26
C PHE A 14 7.58 -24.39 2.70
N ASP A 15 6.73 -24.15 1.71
CA ASP A 15 5.42 -23.55 1.90
C ASP A 15 4.32 -24.55 1.52
N GLU A 16 3.26 -24.60 2.33
CA GLU A 16 2.05 -25.36 2.04
C GLU A 16 0.80 -24.50 2.19
N VAL A 17 -0.20 -24.79 1.37
CA VAL A 17 -1.50 -24.10 1.39
C VAL A 17 -2.49 -24.92 2.19
N HIS A 18 -2.99 -24.36 3.29
CA HIS A 18 -3.96 -25.02 4.17
C HIS A 18 -5.17 -24.13 4.40
N THR A 19 -6.29 -24.72 4.81
CA THR A 19 -7.38 -23.91 5.39
C THR A 19 -6.97 -23.44 6.78
N MET A 20 -7.53 -22.32 7.26
CA MET A 20 -7.26 -21.85 8.63
C MET A 20 -7.73 -22.84 9.69
N SER A 21 -8.75 -23.66 9.40
CA SER A 21 -9.31 -24.65 10.33
C SER A 21 -8.58 -25.99 10.36
N SER A 22 -7.72 -26.28 9.37
CA SER A 22 -7.10 -27.60 9.19
C SER A 22 -5.58 -27.55 9.04
N VAL A 23 -4.95 -26.45 9.43
CA VAL A 23 -3.50 -26.29 9.31
C VAL A 23 -2.78 -27.10 10.41
N PRO A 24 -1.86 -28.02 10.06
CA PRO A 24 -1.12 -28.78 11.05
C PRO A 24 0.02 -27.96 11.68
N ASP A 25 0.44 -28.34 12.88
CA ASP A 25 1.62 -27.73 13.53
C ASP A 25 2.96 -28.28 12.99
N ALA A 26 2.93 -29.43 12.31
CA ALA A 26 4.09 -30.03 11.67
C ALA A 26 3.72 -30.67 10.32
N SER A 27 4.66 -30.66 9.39
CA SER A 27 4.60 -31.38 8.10
C SER A 27 5.90 -32.16 7.87
N THR A 28 5.88 -33.09 6.91
CA THR A 28 7.06 -33.85 6.51
C THR A 28 7.90 -33.04 5.53
N CYS A 29 9.19 -32.88 5.83
CA CYS A 29 10.10 -32.18 4.93
C CYS A 29 10.25 -32.94 3.60
N PRO A 30 9.99 -32.29 2.45
CA PRO A 30 10.12 -32.95 1.14
C PRO A 30 11.58 -33.28 0.79
N ASP A 31 12.55 -32.59 1.40
CA ASP A 31 13.98 -32.77 1.10
C ASP A 31 14.65 -33.86 1.95
N CYS A 32 14.32 -33.93 3.25
CA CYS A 32 15.00 -34.85 4.18
C CYS A 32 14.08 -35.86 4.87
N GLY A 33 12.76 -35.79 4.66
CA GLY A 33 11.79 -36.67 5.30
C GLY A 33 11.59 -36.47 6.81
N GLY A 34 12.34 -35.55 7.43
CA GLY A 34 12.20 -35.22 8.85
C GLY A 34 10.96 -34.38 9.16
N ALA A 35 10.60 -34.30 10.44
CA ALA A 35 9.52 -33.42 10.90
C ALA A 35 9.93 -31.94 10.75
N ALA A 36 9.06 -31.15 10.12
CA ALA A 36 9.20 -29.71 9.95
C ALA A 36 8.09 -28.99 10.70
N LEU A 37 8.46 -28.11 11.64
CA LEU A 37 7.49 -27.35 12.43
C LEU A 37 7.02 -26.13 11.66
N ARG A 38 5.74 -25.79 11.82
CA ARG A 38 5.17 -24.55 11.30
C ARG A 38 5.90 -23.37 11.93
N ARG A 39 6.38 -22.45 11.11
CA ARG A 39 6.99 -21.20 11.55
C ARG A 39 6.08 -20.05 11.14
N PRO A 40 5.92 -19.02 11.97
CA PRO A 40 5.34 -17.76 11.52
C PRO A 40 6.10 -17.31 10.27
N GLY A 41 5.38 -17.08 9.17
CA GLY A 41 5.97 -16.56 7.95
C GLY A 41 6.69 -15.24 8.23
N SER A 42 7.73 -14.92 7.46
CA SER A 42 8.36 -13.61 7.58
C SER A 42 7.31 -12.53 7.33
N PRO A 43 7.27 -11.46 8.14
CA PRO A 43 6.45 -10.31 7.80
C PRO A 43 6.86 -9.85 6.40
N HIS A 44 5.88 -9.60 5.53
CA HIS A 44 6.12 -9.22 4.14
C HIS A 44 6.60 -7.76 4.08
N LEU A 45 7.81 -7.48 4.59
CA LEU A 45 8.36 -6.14 4.78
C LEU A 45 8.39 -5.33 3.47
N SER A 46 8.56 -5.99 2.34
CA SER A 46 8.50 -5.39 1.01
C SER A 46 7.16 -4.70 0.72
N ALA A 47 6.08 -5.09 1.39
CA ALA A 47 4.78 -4.44 1.24
C ALA A 47 4.81 -2.98 1.72
N ALA A 48 5.66 -2.64 2.69
CA ALA A 48 5.80 -1.27 3.18
C ALA A 48 6.35 -0.30 2.11
N GLY A 49 7.07 -0.81 1.11
CA GLY A 49 7.54 -0.01 -0.03
C GLY A 49 6.52 0.14 -1.17
N SER A 50 5.32 -0.44 -1.04
CA SER A 50 4.31 -0.37 -2.10
C SER A 50 3.57 0.96 -2.14
N SER A 51 3.07 1.35 -3.32
CA SER A 51 2.21 2.52 -3.47
C SER A 51 0.93 2.42 -2.63
N ALA A 52 0.37 1.22 -2.50
CA ALA A 52 -0.81 0.96 -1.65
C ALA A 52 -0.52 1.25 -0.18
N TYR A 53 0.65 0.81 0.34
CA TYR A 53 1.06 1.13 1.70
C TYR A 53 1.28 2.63 1.89
N GLY A 54 1.91 3.30 0.92
CA GLY A 54 2.08 4.75 0.93
C GLY A 54 0.76 5.52 0.97
N LEU A 55 -0.29 5.03 0.30
CA LEU A 55 -1.63 5.63 0.35
C LEU A 55 -2.28 5.49 1.74
N ILE A 56 -2.13 4.33 2.39
CA ILE A 56 -2.63 4.10 3.75
C ILE A 56 -1.94 5.03 4.73
N ASP A 57 -0.61 5.14 4.64
CA ASP A 57 0.17 6.01 5.52
C ASP A 57 -0.18 7.50 5.31
N ALA A 58 -0.31 7.94 4.06
CA ALA A 58 -0.74 9.30 3.73
C ALA A 58 -2.16 9.61 4.26
N ALA A 59 -3.09 8.66 4.17
CA ALA A 59 -4.44 8.81 4.69
C ALA A 59 -4.45 8.91 6.23
N ALA A 60 -3.70 8.06 6.92
CA ALA A 60 -3.54 8.13 8.38
C ALA A 60 -2.96 9.48 8.81
N ARG A 61 -1.88 9.91 8.15
CA ARG A 61 -1.19 11.17 8.44
C ARG A 61 -2.10 12.40 8.27
N SER A 62 -3.04 12.36 7.32
CA SER A 62 -3.95 13.48 7.05
C SER A 62 -4.82 13.89 8.24
N ALA A 63 -5.03 13.00 9.22
CA ALA A 63 -5.82 13.29 10.42
C ALA A 63 -5.13 14.31 11.35
N HIS A 64 -3.80 14.34 11.38
CA HIS A 64 -3.03 15.23 12.27
C HIS A 64 -2.08 16.17 11.51
N GLU A 65 -1.73 15.87 10.26
CA GLU A 65 -0.87 16.66 9.38
C GLU A 65 -1.50 16.77 7.97
N PRO A 66 -2.65 17.46 7.82
CA PRO A 66 -3.28 17.61 6.53
C PRO A 66 -2.41 18.49 5.61
N ALA A 67 -2.23 18.04 4.36
CA ALA A 67 -1.54 18.83 3.36
C ALA A 67 -2.39 20.06 2.97
N VAL A 68 -1.77 21.25 2.95
CA VAL A 68 -2.39 22.45 2.40
C VAL A 68 -2.32 22.40 0.87
N VAL A 69 -3.46 22.22 0.21
CA VAL A 69 -3.56 22.15 -1.25
C VAL A 69 -4.12 23.45 -1.82
N SER A 70 -3.51 23.96 -2.90
CA SER A 70 -3.98 25.16 -3.61
C SER A 70 -5.04 24.84 -4.68
N SER A 71 -5.32 23.56 -4.93
CA SER A 71 -6.28 23.06 -5.91
C SER A 71 -6.66 21.62 -5.60
N LEU A 72 -7.86 21.20 -6.01
CA LEU A 72 -8.32 19.82 -5.83
C LEU A 72 -7.47 18.84 -6.66
N PRO A 73 -7.12 17.66 -6.13
CA PRO A 73 -6.47 16.59 -6.90
C PRO A 73 -7.33 16.19 -8.11
N GLY A 74 -6.71 16.04 -9.28
CA GLY A 74 -7.41 15.67 -10.51
C GLY A 74 -8.20 16.79 -11.19
N ALA A 75 -8.34 17.96 -10.56
CA ALA A 75 -8.87 19.13 -11.25
C ALA A 75 -7.80 19.69 -12.21
N PRO A 76 -8.12 19.95 -13.49
CA PRO A 76 -7.19 20.64 -14.36
C PRO A 76 -6.86 21.99 -13.73
N ARG A 77 -5.56 22.33 -13.66
CA ARG A 77 -5.15 23.71 -13.36
C ARG A 77 -5.77 24.58 -14.42
N ARG A 78 -6.89 25.23 -14.10
CA ARG A 78 -7.47 26.25 -14.97
C ARG A 78 -6.42 27.35 -15.03
N PRO A 79 -5.84 27.67 -16.19
CA PRO A 79 -5.01 28.87 -16.29
C PRO A 79 -5.85 30.00 -15.69
N GLY A 80 -5.29 30.72 -14.72
CA GLY A 80 -5.97 31.89 -14.16
C GLY A 80 -6.46 32.73 -15.32
N ALA A 81 -7.69 33.25 -15.24
CA ALA A 81 -8.23 34.11 -16.28
C ALA A 81 -7.19 35.21 -16.52
N GLY A 82 -6.46 35.12 -17.63
CA GLY A 82 -5.38 36.06 -17.93
C GLY A 82 -5.96 37.46 -17.97
N ILE A 83 -5.11 38.47 -17.85
CA ILE A 83 -5.53 39.86 -18.06
C ILE A 83 -6.18 39.94 -19.44
N THR A 84 -7.50 40.11 -19.46
CA THR A 84 -8.26 40.22 -20.70
C THR A 84 -8.03 41.63 -21.25
N ARG A 85 -7.57 41.72 -22.51
CA ARG A 85 -7.31 42.98 -23.21
C ARG A 85 -8.56 43.47 -23.96
N ASN A 86 -9.74 43.12 -23.48
CA ASN A 86 -10.98 43.52 -24.12
C ASN A 86 -11.13 45.06 -24.05
N PRO A 87 -11.18 45.78 -25.19
CA PRO A 87 -11.30 47.23 -25.20
C PRO A 87 -12.59 47.74 -24.52
N LEU A 88 -13.61 46.89 -24.38
CA LEU A 88 -14.85 47.22 -23.65
C LEU A 88 -14.63 47.40 -22.15
N HIS A 89 -13.51 46.91 -21.58
CA HIS A 89 -13.16 47.18 -20.19
C HIS A 89 -12.98 48.67 -19.90
N ALA A 90 -12.65 49.47 -20.92
CA ALA A 90 -12.57 50.92 -20.78
C ALA A 90 -13.92 51.59 -20.48
N LYS A 91 -15.04 50.89 -20.69
CA LYS A 91 -16.40 51.37 -20.44
C LYS A 91 -16.96 50.94 -19.09
N LEU A 92 -16.22 50.15 -18.30
CA LEU A 92 -16.65 49.74 -16.98
C LEU A 92 -16.62 50.94 -16.01
N PRO A 93 -17.60 51.05 -15.09
CA PRO A 93 -17.57 52.07 -14.06
C PRO A 93 -16.28 51.98 -13.25
N ARG A 94 -15.60 53.12 -13.09
CA ARG A 94 -14.46 53.24 -12.19
C ARG A 94 -14.99 53.77 -10.87
N HIS A 95 -14.98 52.92 -9.85
CA HIS A 95 -15.20 53.32 -8.47
C HIS A 95 -13.92 53.92 -7.89
#